data_AF-A0A1T0A4N7-F1
#
_entry.id   AF-A0A1T0A4N7-F1
#
_cell.length_a   1.000
_cell.length_b   1.000
_cell.length_c   1.000
_cell.angle_alpha   90.00
_cell.angle_beta   90.00
_cell.angle_gamma   90.00
#
_symmetry.space_group_name_H-M   'P 1'
#
loop_
_entity.id
_entity.type
_entity.pdbx_description
1 polymer ?
#
loop_
_entity_poly.entity_id
_entity_poly.type
_entity_poly.pdbx_seq_one_letter_code
_entity_poly.pdbx_strand_id
1 'polypeptide(L)'
;MSEFVQNASFYVEGKEIEIFKSNALIEGAFDLSPAEHDLMTLAVNKLFSQGVGGKQVFISAKEFAVANKIHEKYAYEVLRETAKKLHSRKLKVQIYEDDLKKLAGEQDFYSIARPKGSHRKAIMETYWVQAVVYQENSGFIYLMLSDVVAYLIQKTGEAYTKYPYEKTIKLNSFHTKKGYELCCKWANSKPPHGKKYPQVTMVVDEWKDFFGCTNKYKAVNDFKRYVLMPVIKEINQQGEFELTLEQEKIGKIITHFTLIINDKRTKASKIDKMISDSRDPNTLDILHGLTDKELVIVRQKVADYIAHLESKGEPVNDFHRKNIENKAIAERWGLDEYYEQLQKAENERLARKEQAERERQEELAKKAERERQESENKAFIAYFESLPQGEQNRIIGEVGEMIRQSYPVYQSIFEKNKTESNAHKNQMLRSLFKQVMGV
;
A
#
# COMPACT_ATOMS: atom_id res chain seq x y z
N MET A 1 6.58 32.63 18.15
CA MET A 1 5.81 31.43 18.55
C MET A 1 6.04 30.40 17.48
N SER A 2 6.56 29.21 17.81
CA SER A 2 6.81 28.18 16.80
C SER A 2 5.50 27.77 16.12
N GLU A 3 5.56 27.37 14.85
CA GLU A 3 4.43 26.85 14.05
C GLU A 3 3.62 25.74 14.74
N PHE A 4 4.16 25.14 15.82
CA PHE A 4 3.50 24.15 16.67
C PHE A 4 2.18 24.59 17.31
N VAL A 5 1.92 25.89 17.43
CA VAL A 5 0.64 26.38 17.98
C VAL A 5 -0.51 26.29 16.96
N GLN A 6 -0.23 26.06 15.67
CA GLN A 6 -1.26 26.10 14.62
C GLN A 6 -1.87 24.74 14.23
N ASN A 7 -1.23 23.60 14.55
CA ASN A 7 -1.85 22.28 14.43
C ASN A 7 -2.12 21.69 15.83
N ALA A 8 -3.29 22.00 16.38
CA ALA A 8 -3.61 21.87 17.80
C ALA A 8 -3.80 20.43 18.35
N SER A 9 -3.71 19.38 17.53
CA SER A 9 -3.94 17.98 17.98
C SER A 9 -3.15 16.99 17.13
N PHE A 10 -2.36 16.13 17.78
CA PHE A 10 -1.54 15.12 17.10
C PHE A 10 -2.39 13.90 16.72
N TYR A 11 -3.28 13.48 17.62
CA TYR A 11 -4.30 12.47 17.33
C TYR A 11 -5.58 13.16 16.86
N VAL A 12 -6.01 12.84 15.65
CA VAL A 12 -7.15 13.48 14.98
C VAL A 12 -8.17 12.45 14.52
N GLU A 13 -9.42 12.88 14.42
CA GLU A 13 -10.53 12.01 14.09
C GLU A 13 -10.38 11.42 12.68
N GLY A 14 -10.83 10.17 12.50
CA GLY A 14 -10.77 9.46 11.22
C GLY A 14 -9.40 8.95 10.80
N LYS A 15 -8.33 9.21 11.56
CA LYS A 15 -6.99 8.64 11.31
C LYS A 15 -6.69 7.47 12.24
N GLU A 16 -6.21 6.38 11.67
CA GLU A 16 -5.69 5.24 12.44
C GLU A 16 -4.43 5.64 13.21
N ILE A 17 -4.32 5.15 14.45
CA ILE A 17 -3.18 5.44 15.32
C ILE A 17 -2.26 4.22 15.34
N GLU A 18 -1.17 4.28 14.58
CA GLU A 18 -0.08 3.31 14.68
C GLU A 18 0.81 3.65 15.89
N ILE A 19 0.97 2.71 16.82
CA ILE A 19 1.84 2.85 17.99
C ILE A 19 3.22 2.30 17.68
N PHE A 20 4.26 3.06 18.01
CA PHE A 20 5.65 2.61 18.07
C PHE A 20 6.11 2.66 19.52
N LYS A 21 6.35 1.49 20.11
CA LYS A 21 6.76 1.37 21.52
C LYS A 21 8.01 0.51 21.61
N SER A 22 9.01 0.98 22.34
CA SER A 22 10.25 0.24 22.52
C SER A 22 9.98 -1.10 23.21
N ASN A 23 10.73 -2.13 22.83
CA ASN A 23 10.53 -3.46 23.39
C ASN A 23 10.81 -3.49 24.90
N ALA A 24 11.76 -2.67 25.37
CA ALA A 24 12.02 -2.49 26.80
C ALA A 24 10.81 -1.91 27.55
N LEU A 25 10.05 -0.98 26.95
CA LEU A 25 8.81 -0.46 27.56
C LEU A 25 7.67 -1.48 27.54
N ILE A 26 7.61 -2.37 26.54
CA ILE A 26 6.62 -3.45 26.50
C ILE A 26 6.91 -4.51 27.56
N GLU A 27 8.18 -4.91 27.69
CA GLU A 27 8.62 -5.95 28.63
C GLU A 27 8.79 -5.44 30.07
N GLY A 28 8.86 -4.12 30.27
CA GLY A 28 9.05 -3.51 31.57
C GLY A 28 8.01 -3.93 32.59
N ALA A 29 8.38 -3.99 33.86
CA ALA A 29 7.49 -4.24 34.98
C ALA A 29 6.91 -2.92 35.51
N PHE A 30 5.59 -2.81 35.56
CA PHE A 30 4.86 -1.62 36.05
C PHE A 30 3.38 -1.95 36.31
N ASP A 31 2.76 -1.17 37.19
CA ASP A 31 1.34 -1.28 37.58
C ASP A 31 0.63 0.05 37.30
N LEU A 32 -0.15 0.08 36.22
CA LEU A 32 -0.96 1.24 35.80
C LEU A 32 -2.43 0.84 35.73
N SER A 33 -3.34 1.79 35.92
CA SER A 33 -4.73 1.60 35.50
C SER A 33 -4.84 1.62 33.96
N PRO A 34 -5.94 1.13 33.37
CA PRO A 34 -6.16 1.20 31.93
C PRO A 34 -5.99 2.61 31.36
N ALA A 35 -6.57 3.63 32.01
CA ALA A 35 -6.46 5.01 31.58
C ALA A 35 -5.02 5.56 31.68
N GLU A 36 -4.28 5.21 32.75
CA GLU A 36 -2.88 5.60 32.90
C GLU A 36 -2.00 4.97 31.81
N HIS A 37 -2.27 3.70 31.48
CA HIS A 37 -1.57 3.00 30.41
C HIS A 37 -1.85 3.64 29.03
N ASP A 38 -3.10 3.97 28.75
CA ASP A 38 -3.55 4.61 27.52
C ASP A 38 -2.90 6.00 27.35
N LEU A 39 -2.92 6.82 28.41
CA LEU A 39 -2.23 8.11 28.43
C LEU A 39 -0.73 7.96 28.18
N MET A 40 -0.04 7.04 28.86
CA MET A 40 1.39 6.84 28.65
C MET A 40 1.71 6.29 27.26
N THR A 41 0.87 5.42 26.71
CA THR A 41 1.05 4.86 25.36
C THR A 41 0.96 5.96 24.30
N LEU A 42 -0.05 6.83 24.40
CA LEU A 42 -0.20 7.99 23.53
C LEU A 42 0.94 9.01 23.73
N ALA A 43 1.33 9.29 24.97
CA ALA A 43 2.40 10.25 25.27
C ALA A 43 3.76 9.78 24.73
N VAL A 44 4.12 8.51 24.95
CA VAL A 44 5.33 7.88 24.42
C VAL A 44 5.33 7.89 22.90
N ASN A 45 4.22 7.47 22.28
CA ASN A 45 4.11 7.41 20.82
C ASN A 45 4.20 8.81 20.20
N LYS A 46 3.47 9.79 20.75
CA LYS A 46 3.52 11.18 20.28
C LYS A 46 4.94 11.74 20.34
N LEU A 47 5.63 11.58 21.48
CA LEU A 47 6.99 12.10 21.64
C LEU A 47 7.96 11.42 20.67
N PHE A 48 7.85 10.10 20.47
CA PHE A 48 8.65 9.37 19.50
C PHE A 48 8.38 9.85 18.06
N SER A 49 7.11 9.91 17.66
CA SER A 49 6.70 10.25 16.29
C SER A 49 7.00 11.69 15.90
N GLN A 50 7.03 12.62 16.85
CA GLN A 50 7.39 14.01 16.57
C GLN A 50 8.89 14.19 16.29
N GLY A 51 9.76 13.26 16.71
CA GLY A 51 11.19 13.29 16.42
C GLY A 51 11.97 14.46 17.03
N VAL A 52 11.32 15.32 17.83
CA VAL A 52 11.93 16.51 18.43
C VAL A 52 12.90 16.19 19.57
N GLY A 53 12.96 14.92 19.98
CA GLY A 53 13.72 14.49 21.15
C GLY A 53 13.20 15.12 22.45
N GLY A 54 13.99 14.98 23.52
CA GLY A 54 13.64 15.53 24.82
C GLY A 54 12.70 14.64 25.65
N LYS A 55 12.09 15.24 26.67
CA LYS A 55 11.31 14.54 27.70
C LYS A 55 9.96 15.17 27.99
N GLN A 56 9.56 16.19 27.23
CA GLN A 56 8.34 16.94 27.46
C GLN A 56 7.33 16.61 26.38
N VAL A 57 6.12 16.25 26.78
CA VAL A 57 5.02 15.97 25.86
C VAL A 57 3.75 16.59 26.41
N PHE A 58 3.05 17.35 25.57
CA PHE A 58 1.73 17.86 25.92
C PHE A 58 0.66 16.93 25.38
N ILE A 59 -0.42 16.76 26.15
CA ILE A 59 -1.61 16.03 25.72
C ILE A 59 -2.83 16.92 25.94
N SER A 60 -3.58 17.21 24.87
CA SER A 60 -4.84 17.96 24.95
C SER A 60 -6.02 17.04 25.31
N ALA A 61 -7.02 17.58 25.97
CA ALA A 61 -8.26 16.87 26.25
C ALA A 61 -8.94 16.41 24.95
N LYS A 62 -8.89 17.25 23.90
CA LYS A 62 -9.46 16.95 22.58
C LYS A 62 -8.78 15.75 21.92
N GLU A 63 -7.45 15.72 21.85
CA GLU A 63 -6.75 14.60 21.22
C GLU A 63 -6.85 13.32 22.05
N PHE A 64 -6.85 13.44 23.39
CA PHE A 64 -7.10 12.32 24.29
C PHE A 64 -8.52 11.76 24.14
N ALA A 65 -9.51 12.63 23.93
CA ALA A 65 -10.90 12.25 23.69
C ALA A 65 -11.06 11.44 22.41
N VAL A 66 -10.51 11.98 21.32
CA VAL A 66 -10.50 11.33 20.01
C VAL A 66 -9.81 9.98 20.07
N ALA A 67 -8.59 9.94 20.62
CA ALA A 67 -7.80 8.72 20.66
C ALA A 67 -8.47 7.62 21.49
N ASN A 68 -9.08 7.96 22.64
CA ASN A 68 -9.70 6.97 23.53
C ASN A 68 -11.20 6.77 23.32
N LYS A 69 -11.80 7.45 22.34
CA LYS A 69 -13.25 7.41 22.04
C LYS A 69 -14.11 7.77 23.25
N ILE A 70 -13.69 8.78 24.02
CA ILE A 70 -14.45 9.33 25.14
C ILE A 70 -15.08 10.67 24.77
N HIS A 71 -16.17 11.03 25.43
CA HIS A 71 -16.87 12.28 25.15
C HIS A 71 -16.05 13.50 25.60
N GLU A 72 -15.83 14.47 24.70
CA GLU A 72 -14.95 15.63 24.90
C GLU A 72 -15.25 16.42 26.18
N LYS A 73 -16.54 16.60 26.50
CA LYS A 73 -17.02 17.27 27.74
C LYS A 73 -16.30 16.81 29.02
N TYR A 74 -15.99 15.52 29.15
CA TYR A 74 -15.37 14.96 30.36
C TYR A 74 -13.89 14.65 30.17
N ALA A 75 -13.34 14.87 28.97
CA ALA A 75 -12.01 14.41 28.62
C ALA A 75 -10.91 15.08 29.43
N TYR A 76 -11.04 16.38 29.73
CA TYR A 76 -10.05 17.07 30.54
C TYR A 76 -10.03 16.57 31.98
N GLU A 77 -11.20 16.35 32.59
CA GLU A 77 -11.29 15.82 33.96
C GLU A 77 -10.64 14.43 34.05
N VAL A 78 -10.99 13.53 33.11
CA VAL A 78 -10.38 12.20 33.02
C VAL A 78 -8.87 12.29 32.83
N LEU A 79 -8.41 13.15 31.91
CA LEU A 79 -6.99 13.36 31.62
C LEU A 79 -6.23 13.87 32.85
N ARG A 80 -6.78 14.86 33.55
CA ARG A 80 -6.23 15.44 34.78
C ARG A 80 -6.09 14.38 35.88
N GLU A 81 -7.17 13.66 36.18
CA GLU A 81 -7.17 12.63 37.23
C GLU A 81 -6.23 11.47 36.91
N THR A 82 -6.14 11.09 35.64
CA THR A 82 -5.18 10.09 35.16
C THR A 82 -3.74 10.56 35.39
N ALA A 83 -3.43 11.80 35.01
CA ALA A 83 -2.09 12.35 35.13
C ALA A 83 -1.65 12.59 36.59
N LYS A 84 -2.58 12.92 37.49
CA LYS A 84 -2.30 12.99 38.95
C LYS A 84 -1.75 11.68 39.50
N LYS A 85 -2.32 10.54 39.10
CA LYS A 85 -1.91 9.22 39.60
C LYS A 85 -0.53 8.79 39.05
N LEU A 86 -0.20 9.19 37.81
CA LEU A 86 1.06 8.85 37.14
C LEU A 86 2.32 9.26 37.90
N HIS A 87 2.28 10.35 38.68
CA HIS A 87 3.45 10.84 39.41
C HIS A 87 4.04 9.81 40.38
N SER A 88 3.19 8.97 40.99
CA SER A 88 3.64 7.92 41.92
C SER A 88 4.00 6.59 41.23
N ARG A 89 3.80 6.49 39.92
CA ARG A 89 3.98 5.22 39.19
C ARG A 89 5.44 4.99 38.85
N LYS A 90 5.89 3.79 39.16
CA LYS A 90 7.24 3.32 38.87
C LYS A 90 7.26 2.42 37.64
N LEU A 91 8.42 2.39 37.00
CA LEU A 91 8.76 1.55 35.87
C LEU A 91 10.09 0.87 36.19
N LYS A 92 10.15 -0.44 35.97
CA LYS A 92 11.37 -1.24 36.03
C LYS A 92 11.58 -1.88 34.66
N VAL A 93 12.75 -1.70 34.06
CA VAL A 93 13.09 -2.27 32.75
C VAL A 93 14.42 -3.01 32.81
N GLN A 94 14.53 -4.08 32.02
CA GLN A 94 15.81 -4.73 31.78
C GLN A 94 16.51 -4.05 30.59
N ILE A 95 17.78 -3.71 30.77
CA ILE A 95 18.68 -3.21 29.74
C ILE A 95 19.94 -4.08 29.71
N TYR A 96 20.81 -3.81 28.74
CA TYR A 96 22.04 -4.57 28.53
C TYR A 96 23.24 -3.64 28.54
N GLU A 97 24.24 -3.97 29.34
CA GLU A 97 25.59 -3.41 29.21
C GLU A 97 26.29 -4.12 28.05
N ASP A 98 26.64 -3.38 27.00
CA ASP A 98 27.39 -3.89 25.87
C ASP A 98 28.89 -3.78 26.16
N ASP A 99 29.53 -4.92 26.39
CA ASP A 99 30.95 -4.97 26.73
C ASP A 99 31.83 -4.45 25.58
N LEU A 100 31.39 -4.57 24.32
CA LEU A 100 32.15 -4.07 23.16
C LEU A 100 32.16 -2.54 23.12
N LYS A 101 30.99 -1.91 23.31
CA LYS A 101 30.88 -0.45 23.40
C LYS A 101 31.71 0.11 24.55
N LYS A 102 31.68 -0.60 25.69
CA LYS A 102 32.47 -0.24 26.87
C LYS A 102 33.97 -0.31 26.59
N LEU A 103 34.44 -1.37 25.91
CA LEU A 103 35.83 -1.52 25.49
C LEU A 103 36.24 -0.46 24.46
N ALA A 104 35.33 -0.07 23.57
CA ALA A 104 35.54 1.00 22.59
C ALA A 104 35.54 2.42 23.21
N GLY A 105 35.24 2.54 24.51
CA GLY A 105 35.20 3.83 25.20
C GLY A 105 33.97 4.68 24.87
N GLU A 106 32.89 4.09 24.36
CA GLU A 106 31.63 4.80 24.15
C GLU A 106 31.02 5.25 25.48
N GLN A 107 30.52 6.50 25.54
CA GLN A 107 29.89 7.04 26.74
C GLN A 107 28.55 6.33 27.06
N ASP A 108 27.79 5.96 26.03
CA ASP A 108 26.53 5.22 26.16
C ASP A 108 26.72 3.76 25.72
N PHE A 109 27.27 2.96 26.64
CA PHE A 109 27.47 1.52 26.46
C PHE A 109 26.25 0.68 26.85
N TYR A 110 25.09 1.31 27.08
CA TYR A 110 23.84 0.61 27.35
C TYR A 110 23.03 0.42 26.05
N SER A 111 22.32 -0.71 25.97
CA SER A 111 21.36 -1.01 24.91
C SER A 111 20.05 -1.52 25.50
N ILE A 112 18.95 -1.18 24.82
CA ILE A 112 17.61 -1.67 25.18
C ILE A 112 17.26 -2.98 24.46
N ALA A 113 18.11 -3.39 23.50
CA ALA A 113 18.02 -4.65 22.78
C ALA A 113 19.20 -5.54 23.19
N ARG A 114 19.02 -6.86 23.11
CA ARG A 114 20.12 -7.79 23.42
C ARG A 114 21.26 -7.62 22.40
N PRO A 115 22.48 -7.21 22.82
CA PRO A 115 23.62 -7.09 21.92
C PRO A 115 24.03 -8.46 21.36
N LYS A 116 24.67 -8.47 20.18
CA LYS A 116 25.21 -9.71 19.58
C LYS A 116 26.44 -10.24 20.34
N GLY A 117 27.23 -9.36 20.95
CA GLY A 117 28.45 -9.69 21.69
C GLY A 117 28.22 -10.07 23.15
N SER A 118 29.31 -10.10 23.92
CA SER A 118 29.26 -10.23 25.38
C SER A 118 28.47 -9.07 25.98
N HIS A 119 27.57 -9.39 26.90
CA HIS A 119 26.74 -8.40 27.59
C HIS A 119 26.39 -8.86 28.99
N ARG A 120 26.14 -7.89 29.87
CA ARG A 120 25.51 -8.12 31.17
C ARG A 120 24.11 -7.54 31.19
N LYS A 121 23.18 -8.27 31.81
CA LYS A 121 21.85 -7.73 32.09
C LYS A 121 21.96 -6.73 33.23
N ALA A 122 21.30 -5.59 33.10
CA ALA A 122 21.13 -4.59 34.15
C ALA A 122 19.65 -4.24 34.28
N ILE A 123 19.27 -3.81 35.48
CA ILE A 123 17.91 -3.38 35.79
C ILE A 123 17.93 -1.88 36.04
N MET A 124 17.02 -1.16 35.38
CA MET A 124 16.83 0.27 35.56
C MET A 124 15.45 0.53 36.13
N GLU A 125 15.39 1.21 37.27
CA GLU A 125 14.15 1.58 37.96
C GLU A 125 13.98 3.09 37.99
N THR A 126 12.78 3.57 37.66
CA THR A 126 12.48 5.00 37.57
C THR A 126 11.00 5.28 37.84
N TYR A 127 10.64 6.56 37.96
CA TYR A 127 9.25 7.02 37.82
C TYR A 127 8.90 7.24 36.35
N TRP A 128 7.62 7.14 35.99
CA TRP A 128 7.19 7.43 34.62
C TRP A 128 7.36 8.91 34.27
N VAL A 129 7.02 9.79 35.21
CA VAL A 129 7.06 11.25 35.04
C VAL A 129 7.83 11.90 36.20
N GLN A 130 8.60 12.93 35.87
CA GLN A 130 9.25 13.84 36.82
C GLN A 130 8.30 14.95 37.29
N ALA A 131 7.44 15.44 36.40
CA ALA A 131 6.49 16.49 36.71
C ALA A 131 5.27 16.42 35.78
N VAL A 132 4.15 16.97 36.26
CA VAL A 132 2.92 17.17 35.48
C VAL A 132 2.47 18.62 35.66
N VAL A 133 2.20 19.31 34.56
CA VAL A 133 1.61 20.66 34.57
C VAL A 133 0.18 20.56 34.05
N TYR A 134 -0.75 21.17 34.77
CA TYR A 134 -2.18 21.21 34.43
C TYR A 134 -2.53 22.59 33.91
N GLN A 135 -3.09 22.69 32.72
CA GLN A 135 -3.54 23.95 32.12
C GLN A 135 -5.05 23.88 31.92
N GLU A 136 -5.80 24.24 32.97
CA GLU A 136 -7.27 24.12 32.99
C GLU A 136 -7.93 25.01 31.94
N ASN A 137 -7.51 26.27 31.82
CA ASN A 137 -8.07 27.24 30.87
C ASN A 137 -7.89 26.83 29.40
N SER A 138 -6.81 26.10 29.10
CA SER A 138 -6.47 25.69 27.74
C SER A 138 -6.79 24.20 27.46
N GLY A 139 -7.30 23.47 28.45
CA GLY A 139 -7.77 22.09 28.30
C GLY A 139 -6.68 21.06 27.97
N PHE A 140 -5.45 21.24 28.46
CA PHE A 140 -4.36 20.28 28.21
C PHE A 140 -3.47 20.07 29.44
N ILE A 141 -2.66 19.01 29.41
CA ILE A 141 -1.60 18.75 30.39
C ILE A 141 -0.23 18.74 29.70
N TYR A 142 0.83 19.09 30.43
CA TYR A 142 2.21 18.75 30.06
C TYR A 142 2.73 17.65 30.98
N LEU A 143 3.27 16.59 30.37
CA LEU A 143 4.02 15.55 31.06
C LEU A 143 5.51 15.81 30.84
N MET A 144 6.26 15.94 31.93
CA MET A 144 7.71 15.83 31.92
C MET A 144 8.06 14.38 32.26
N LEU A 145 8.37 13.58 31.25
CA LEU A 145 8.81 12.20 31.40
C LEU A 145 10.13 12.14 32.17
N SER A 146 10.41 11.04 32.86
CA SER A 146 11.72 10.85 33.47
C SER A 146 12.81 10.69 32.40
N ASP A 147 14.05 11.05 32.75
CA ASP A 147 15.19 10.95 31.83
C ASP A 147 15.38 9.51 31.33
N VAL A 148 15.07 8.53 32.19
CA VAL A 148 15.05 7.10 31.82
C VAL A 148 13.98 6.80 30.78
N VAL A 149 12.75 7.27 30.95
CA VAL A 149 11.69 7.03 29.96
C VAL A 149 12.04 7.72 28.63
N ALA A 150 12.57 8.95 28.67
CA ALA A 150 13.05 9.65 27.49
C ALA A 150 14.18 8.89 26.77
N TYR A 151 15.14 8.35 27.53
CA TYR A 151 16.21 7.49 27.00
C TYR A 151 15.63 6.25 26.28
N LEU A 152 14.66 5.56 26.89
CA LEU A 152 14.01 4.39 26.27
C LEU A 152 13.25 4.76 24.99
N ILE A 153 12.67 5.96 24.92
CA ILE A 153 12.00 6.50 23.73
C ILE A 153 13.01 6.78 22.63
N GLN A 154 14.11 7.47 22.95
CA GLN A 154 15.19 7.75 22.01
C GLN A 154 15.78 6.47 21.41
N LYS A 155 15.87 5.42 22.23
CA LYS A 155 16.41 4.11 21.86
C LYS A 155 15.43 3.19 21.15
N THR A 156 14.18 3.62 20.91
CA THR A 156 13.13 2.82 20.25
C THR A 156 13.60 2.22 18.91
N GLY A 157 14.48 2.91 18.17
CA GLY A 157 15.06 2.39 16.93
C GLY A 157 15.90 1.11 17.08
N GLU A 158 16.43 0.80 18.27
CA GLU A 158 17.20 -0.44 18.52
C GLU A 158 16.29 -1.68 18.51
N ALA A 159 15.11 -1.56 19.12
CA ALA A 159 14.11 -2.61 19.18
C ALA A 159 12.75 -2.04 19.58
N TYR A 160 11.77 -2.20 18.70
CA TYR A 160 10.41 -1.74 18.91
C TYR A 160 9.39 -2.77 18.47
N THR A 161 8.17 -2.56 18.92
CA THR A 161 6.98 -3.25 18.42
C THR A 161 6.01 -2.20 17.93
N LYS A 162 5.31 -2.57 16.85
CA LYS A 162 4.23 -1.76 16.29
C LYS A 162 2.89 -2.46 16.38
N TYR A 163 1.84 -1.69 16.64
CA TYR A 163 0.47 -2.18 16.67
C TYR A 163 -0.54 -1.03 16.50
N PRO A 164 -1.71 -1.29 15.92
CA PRO A 164 -2.80 -0.31 15.87
C PRO A 164 -3.41 -0.09 17.26
N TYR A 165 -3.51 1.16 17.68
CA TYR A 165 -3.99 1.54 19.02
C TYR A 165 -5.44 1.10 19.25
N GLU A 166 -6.27 1.09 18.21
CA GLU A 166 -7.69 0.73 18.23
C GLU A 166 -7.95 -0.68 18.74
N LYS A 167 -6.96 -1.55 18.61
CA LYS A 167 -7.00 -2.93 19.12
C LYS A 167 -6.84 -2.98 20.64
N THR A 168 -6.17 -2.00 21.23
CA THR A 168 -5.99 -1.90 22.69
C THR A 168 -7.10 -1.15 23.40
N ILE A 169 -7.76 -0.19 22.74
CA ILE A 169 -8.90 0.56 23.32
C ILE A 169 -10.05 -0.38 23.69
N LYS A 170 -10.29 -1.40 22.86
CA LYS A 170 -11.38 -2.38 23.08
C LYS A 170 -11.13 -3.34 24.25
N LEU A 171 -9.92 -3.33 24.82
CA LEU A 171 -9.53 -4.19 25.93
C LEU A 171 -9.79 -3.49 27.26
N ASN A 172 -10.51 -4.16 28.15
CA ASN A 172 -11.07 -3.54 29.35
C ASN A 172 -10.08 -3.46 30.52
N SER A 173 -9.04 -4.30 30.52
CA SER A 173 -8.09 -4.40 31.62
C SER A 173 -6.67 -4.01 31.23
N PHE A 174 -5.95 -3.43 32.19
CA PHE A 174 -4.53 -3.12 32.07
C PHE A 174 -3.72 -4.37 31.69
N HIS A 175 -3.97 -5.49 32.37
CA HIS A 175 -3.28 -6.74 32.10
C HIS A 175 -3.53 -7.22 30.67
N THR A 176 -4.75 -7.09 30.15
CA THR A 176 -5.06 -7.51 28.79
C THR A 176 -4.37 -6.64 27.75
N LYS A 177 -4.37 -5.31 27.95
CA LYS A 177 -3.61 -4.38 27.09
C LYS A 177 -2.13 -4.77 27.06
N LYS A 178 -1.53 -5.04 28.21
CA LYS A 178 -0.12 -5.45 28.32
C LYS A 178 0.15 -6.82 27.67
N GLY A 179 -0.76 -7.78 27.87
CA GLY A 179 -0.70 -9.09 27.24
C GLY A 179 -0.79 -9.00 25.71
N TYR A 180 -1.65 -8.12 25.19
CA TYR A 180 -1.75 -7.87 23.75
C TYR A 180 -0.46 -7.28 23.17
N GLU A 181 0.13 -6.29 23.83
CA GLU A 181 1.43 -5.71 23.42
C GLU A 181 2.54 -6.77 23.38
N LEU A 182 2.58 -7.66 24.38
CA LEU A 182 3.49 -8.80 24.39
C LEU A 182 3.24 -9.73 23.19
N CYS A 183 1.98 -10.02 22.87
CA CYS A 183 1.63 -10.84 21.70
C CYS A 183 2.11 -10.18 20.40
N CYS A 184 1.93 -8.87 20.24
CA CYS A 184 2.43 -8.15 19.07
C CYS A 184 3.95 -8.23 18.93
N LYS A 185 4.69 -8.10 20.04
CA LYS A 185 6.16 -8.23 20.06
C LYS A 185 6.61 -9.62 19.59
N TRP A 186 5.95 -10.66 20.10
CA TRP A 186 6.37 -12.04 19.89
C TRP A 186 5.77 -12.72 18.66
N ALA A 187 4.76 -12.12 18.04
CA ALA A 187 4.02 -12.64 16.89
C ALA A 187 4.90 -13.19 15.75
N ASN A 188 5.99 -12.48 15.42
CA ASN A 188 6.91 -12.84 14.32
C ASN A 188 8.23 -13.45 14.81
N SER A 189 8.31 -13.79 16.10
CA SER A 189 9.52 -14.44 16.65
C SER A 189 9.66 -15.85 16.10
N LYS A 190 10.89 -16.36 15.99
CA LYS A 190 11.10 -17.76 15.58
C LYS A 190 10.58 -18.68 16.67
N PRO A 191 9.70 -19.66 16.35
CA PRO A 191 9.33 -20.70 17.29
C PRO A 191 10.56 -21.46 17.81
N PRO A 192 10.54 -21.95 19.06
CA PRO A 192 11.54 -22.90 19.53
C PRO A 192 11.62 -24.15 18.63
N HIS A 193 12.76 -24.83 18.61
CA HIS A 193 12.98 -25.98 17.74
C HIS A 193 11.89 -27.05 17.91
N GLY A 194 11.28 -27.49 16.81
CA GLY A 194 10.19 -28.47 16.82
C GLY A 194 8.83 -27.94 17.28
N LYS A 195 8.69 -26.65 17.60
CA LYS A 195 7.41 -26.03 17.95
C LYS A 195 6.82 -25.27 16.77
N LYS A 196 5.49 -25.28 16.68
CA LYS A 196 4.75 -24.62 15.59
C LYS A 196 4.62 -23.11 15.77
N TYR A 197 4.58 -22.63 17.01
CA TYR A 197 4.28 -21.25 17.35
C TYR A 197 5.32 -20.68 18.33
N PRO A 198 5.54 -19.34 18.32
CA PRO A 198 6.32 -18.65 19.34
C PRO A 198 5.84 -18.96 20.76
N GLN A 199 6.78 -19.00 21.70
CA GLN A 199 6.52 -19.28 23.11
C GLN A 199 7.28 -18.29 24.00
N VAL A 200 6.61 -17.80 25.04
CA VAL A 200 7.21 -16.98 26.09
C VAL A 200 7.15 -17.74 27.39
N THR A 201 8.31 -18.15 27.90
CA THR A 201 8.44 -18.86 29.17
C THR A 201 9.15 -17.95 30.17
N MET A 202 8.52 -17.73 31.31
CA MET A 202 9.07 -16.95 32.42
C MET A 202 8.71 -17.63 33.74
N VAL A 203 9.52 -17.41 34.79
CA VAL A 203 9.14 -17.86 36.13
C VAL A 203 7.89 -17.12 36.59
N VAL A 204 7.16 -17.70 37.55
CA VAL A 204 5.91 -17.09 38.06
C VAL A 204 6.13 -15.66 38.56
N ASP A 205 7.24 -15.37 39.23
CA ASP A 205 7.51 -14.04 39.77
C ASP A 205 7.82 -13.01 38.68
N GLU A 206 8.47 -13.42 37.59
CA GLU A 206 8.68 -12.57 36.41
C GLU A 206 7.35 -12.23 35.73
N TRP A 207 6.43 -13.20 35.62
CA TRP A 207 5.08 -12.92 35.13
C TRP A 207 4.31 -11.95 36.03
N LYS A 208 4.46 -12.09 37.36
CA LYS A 208 3.86 -11.15 38.31
C LYS A 208 4.45 -9.76 38.17
N ASP A 209 5.77 -9.64 38.07
CA ASP A 209 6.46 -8.37 37.82
C ASP A 209 5.96 -7.72 36.52
N PHE A 210 5.93 -8.49 35.43
CA PHE A 210 5.41 -8.05 34.15
C PHE A 210 3.98 -7.49 34.30
N PHE A 211 3.06 -8.19 34.96
CA PHE A 211 1.69 -7.69 35.13
C PHE A 211 1.49 -6.68 36.28
N GLY A 212 2.55 -6.16 36.91
CA GLY A 212 2.39 -5.20 38.02
C GLY A 212 1.75 -5.81 39.27
N CYS A 213 2.01 -7.10 39.48
CA CYS A 213 1.41 -7.98 40.48
C CYS A 213 2.44 -8.58 41.45
N THR A 214 3.66 -8.06 41.52
CA THR A 214 4.76 -8.56 42.38
C THR A 214 4.30 -8.88 43.81
N ASN A 215 3.59 -7.94 44.43
CA ASN A 215 3.09 -8.08 45.81
C ASN A 215 1.61 -8.50 45.88
N LYS A 216 1.03 -8.94 44.74
CA LYS A 216 -0.37 -9.36 44.63
C LYS A 216 -0.43 -10.88 44.48
N TYR A 217 -1.49 -11.50 45.01
CA TYR A 217 -1.78 -12.93 44.92
C TYR A 217 -0.69 -13.85 45.51
N LYS A 218 -0.81 -14.17 46.80
CA LYS A 218 0.11 -15.09 47.49
C LYS A 218 0.13 -16.47 46.81
N ALA A 219 -1.04 -17.00 46.43
CA ALA A 219 -1.13 -18.29 45.74
C ALA A 219 -0.97 -18.13 44.22
N VAL A 220 -0.13 -18.97 43.61
CA VAL A 220 0.09 -18.98 42.14
C VAL A 220 -1.20 -19.26 41.37
N ASN A 221 -2.08 -20.11 41.93
CA ASN A 221 -3.38 -20.40 41.33
C ASN A 221 -4.29 -19.18 41.25
N ASP A 222 -4.23 -18.25 42.23
CA ASP A 222 -5.01 -17.02 42.20
C ASP A 222 -4.49 -16.08 41.12
N PHE A 223 -3.18 -15.91 41.00
CA PHE A 223 -2.58 -15.14 39.92
C PHE A 223 -2.98 -15.70 38.55
N LYS A 224 -2.91 -17.02 38.36
CA LYS A 224 -3.38 -17.68 37.14
C LYS A 224 -4.86 -17.40 36.88
N ARG A 225 -5.72 -17.55 37.89
CA ARG A 225 -7.18 -17.42 37.78
C ARG A 225 -7.64 -15.99 37.49
N TYR A 226 -7.03 -15.00 38.15
CA TYR A 226 -7.50 -13.61 38.12
C TYR A 226 -6.73 -12.71 37.15
N VAL A 227 -5.56 -13.14 36.67
CA VAL A 227 -4.75 -12.35 35.73
C VAL A 227 -4.56 -13.09 34.41
N LEU A 228 -3.85 -14.22 34.40
CA LEU A 228 -3.47 -14.89 33.15
C LEU A 228 -4.68 -15.40 32.35
N MET A 229 -5.60 -16.13 33.00
CA MET A 229 -6.76 -16.70 32.31
C MET A 229 -7.71 -15.63 31.73
N PRO A 230 -8.03 -14.54 32.44
CA PRO A 230 -8.76 -13.41 31.86
C PRO A 230 -8.06 -12.78 30.66
N VAL A 231 -6.74 -12.53 30.74
CA VAL A 231 -5.95 -11.97 29.63
C VAL A 231 -6.05 -12.86 28.39
N ILE A 232 -5.83 -14.16 28.56
CA ILE A 232 -5.92 -15.15 27.47
C ILE A 232 -7.32 -15.16 26.87
N LYS A 233 -8.35 -15.19 27.72
CA LYS A 233 -9.74 -15.21 27.26
C LYS A 233 -10.08 -13.99 26.43
N GLU A 234 -9.75 -12.79 26.91
CA GLU A 234 -10.11 -11.53 26.24
C GLU A 234 -9.33 -11.36 24.92
N ILE A 235 -8.03 -11.71 24.88
CA ILE A 235 -7.25 -11.68 23.63
C ILE A 235 -7.76 -12.70 22.61
N ASN A 236 -8.11 -13.92 23.04
CA ASN A 236 -8.68 -14.94 22.15
C ASN A 236 -10.04 -14.50 21.57
N GLN A 237 -10.85 -13.80 22.37
CA GLN A 237 -12.13 -13.22 21.92
C GLN A 237 -11.94 -12.09 20.92
N GLN A 238 -10.85 -11.33 21.01
CA GLN A 238 -10.51 -10.28 20.05
C GLN A 238 -10.19 -10.85 18.64
N GLY A 239 -9.65 -12.07 18.57
CA GLY A 239 -9.51 -12.86 17.34
C GLY A 239 -8.21 -12.67 16.54
N GLU A 240 -7.37 -11.70 16.88
CA GLU A 240 -6.06 -11.52 16.21
C GLU A 240 -5.03 -12.60 16.60
N PHE A 241 -5.16 -13.10 17.82
CA PHE A 241 -4.29 -14.12 18.38
C PHE A 241 -5.10 -15.27 18.96
N GLU A 242 -4.52 -16.46 18.93
CA GLU A 242 -4.96 -17.59 19.73
C GLU A 242 -3.84 -17.95 20.70
N LEU A 243 -4.13 -17.78 21.99
CA LEU A 243 -3.22 -17.97 23.09
C LEU A 243 -3.55 -19.23 23.86
N THR A 244 -2.50 -19.99 24.17
CA THR A 244 -2.57 -21.18 25.04
C THR A 244 -1.55 -21.04 26.16
N LEU A 245 -1.93 -21.46 27.37
CA LEU A 245 -1.06 -21.43 28.53
C LEU A 245 -0.67 -22.84 28.96
N GLU A 246 0.63 -23.11 28.94
CA GLU A 246 1.24 -24.27 29.57
C GLU A 246 1.87 -23.88 30.90
N GLN A 247 2.04 -24.87 31.78
CA GLN A 247 2.65 -24.66 33.08
C GLN A 247 3.61 -25.79 33.41
N GLU A 248 4.74 -25.42 34.00
CA GLU A 248 5.73 -26.37 34.47
C GLU A 248 5.65 -26.48 35.99
N LYS A 249 5.89 -27.69 36.51
CA LYS A 249 5.84 -27.97 37.94
C LYS A 249 7.09 -28.69 38.40
N ILE A 250 7.58 -28.31 39.57
CA ILE A 250 8.53 -29.11 40.35
C ILE A 250 7.76 -29.64 41.55
N GLY A 251 7.47 -30.95 41.53
CA GLY A 251 6.52 -31.56 42.45
C GLY A 251 5.12 -30.96 42.31
N LYS A 252 4.61 -30.35 43.39
CA LYS A 252 3.29 -29.67 43.40
C LYS A 252 3.36 -28.17 43.11
N ILE A 253 4.56 -27.60 43.05
CA ILE A 253 4.77 -26.16 42.91
C ILE A 253 4.86 -25.82 41.43
N ILE A 254 4.06 -24.85 40.98
CA ILE A 254 4.15 -24.29 39.63
C ILE A 254 5.31 -23.31 39.60
N THR A 255 6.29 -23.54 38.71
CA THR A 255 7.52 -22.74 38.65
C THR A 255 7.54 -21.79 37.46
N HIS A 256 7.04 -22.24 36.31
CA HIS A 256 6.99 -21.44 35.09
C HIS A 256 5.61 -21.48 34.46
N PHE A 257 5.30 -20.40 33.75
CA PHE A 257 4.22 -20.37 32.78
C PHE A 257 4.79 -20.12 31.40
N THR A 258 4.29 -20.87 30.43
CA THR A 258 4.64 -20.75 29.02
C THR A 258 3.42 -20.30 28.24
N LEU A 259 3.47 -19.09 27.71
CA LEU A 259 2.42 -18.54 26.82
C LEU A 259 2.78 -18.86 25.37
N ILE A 260 1.92 -19.63 24.70
CA ILE A 260 2.05 -19.98 23.29
C ILE A 260 1.20 -19.02 22.47
N ILE A 261 1.80 -18.40 21.46
CA ILE A 261 1.19 -17.29 20.72
C ILE A 261 0.99 -17.69 19.26
N ASN A 262 -0.25 -17.99 18.86
CA ASN A 262 -0.60 -18.24 17.46
C ASN A 262 -1.16 -16.98 16.81
N ASP A 263 -0.36 -16.30 15.96
CA ASP A 263 -0.79 -15.11 15.24
C ASP A 263 -1.72 -15.44 14.05
N LYS A 264 -3.01 -15.10 14.18
CA LYS A 264 -4.03 -15.33 13.15
C LYS A 264 -4.00 -14.27 12.06
N ARG A 265 -3.38 -13.10 12.29
CA ARG A 265 -3.28 -12.01 11.30
C ARG A 265 -2.55 -12.47 10.04
N THR A 266 -1.58 -13.37 10.18
CA THR A 266 -0.82 -13.95 9.07
C THR A 266 -1.65 -14.82 8.12
N LYS A 267 -2.76 -15.40 8.60
CA LYS A 267 -3.67 -16.16 7.75
C LYS A 267 -4.62 -15.24 7.00
N ALA A 268 -5.11 -14.19 7.67
CA ALA A 268 -5.93 -13.16 7.06
C ALA A 268 -5.15 -12.42 5.95
N SER A 269 -3.90 -12.04 6.19
CA SER A 269 -3.07 -11.36 5.17
C SER A 269 -2.71 -12.22 3.96
N LYS A 270 -2.66 -13.56 4.12
CA LYS A 270 -2.50 -14.49 2.98
C LYS A 270 -3.78 -14.60 2.15
N ILE A 271 -4.94 -14.57 2.79
CA ILE A 271 -6.24 -14.55 2.11
C ILE A 271 -6.41 -13.22 1.39
N ASP A 272 -6.11 -12.09 2.04
CA ASP A 272 -6.16 -10.75 1.42
C ASP A 272 -5.17 -10.63 0.26
N LYS A 273 -3.97 -11.21 0.36
CA LYS A 273 -3.03 -11.30 -0.77
C LYS A 273 -3.56 -12.16 -1.93
N MET A 274 -4.19 -13.30 -1.64
CA MET A 274 -4.81 -14.11 -2.70
C MET A 274 -5.98 -13.37 -3.37
N ILE A 275 -6.70 -12.54 -2.64
CA ILE A 275 -7.77 -11.68 -3.16
C ILE A 275 -7.19 -10.49 -3.95
N SER A 276 -6.06 -9.90 -3.52
CA SER A 276 -5.39 -8.83 -4.26
C SER A 276 -4.71 -9.31 -5.54
N ASP A 277 -4.09 -10.50 -5.52
CA ASP A 277 -3.44 -11.09 -6.69
C ASP A 277 -4.47 -11.52 -7.78
N SER A 278 -5.75 -11.60 -7.42
CA SER A 278 -6.88 -11.83 -8.35
C SER A 278 -7.64 -10.56 -8.73
N ARG A 279 -7.18 -9.38 -8.29
CA ARG A 279 -7.79 -8.08 -8.59
C ARG A 279 -7.31 -7.58 -9.96
N ASP A 280 -8.24 -7.02 -10.76
CA ASP A 280 -7.89 -6.41 -12.05
C ASP A 280 -6.97 -5.18 -11.81
N PRO A 281 -5.77 -5.13 -12.43
CA PRO A 281 -4.78 -4.04 -12.27
C PRO A 281 -5.29 -2.64 -12.62
N ASN A 282 -6.41 -2.52 -13.33
CA ASN A 282 -7.06 -1.24 -13.65
C ASN A 282 -8.17 -0.85 -12.65
N THR A 283 -8.41 -1.67 -11.61
CA THR A 283 -9.38 -1.35 -10.57
C THR A 283 -8.80 -0.30 -9.62
N LEU A 284 -9.54 0.77 -9.37
CA LEU A 284 -9.16 1.80 -8.40
C LEU A 284 -9.07 1.19 -6.99
N ASP A 285 -7.96 1.47 -6.29
CA ASP A 285 -7.86 1.15 -4.87
C ASP A 285 -8.73 2.09 -4.03
N ILE A 286 -9.42 1.53 -3.04
CA ILE A 286 -10.39 2.26 -2.21
C ILE A 286 -9.66 3.18 -1.21
N LEU A 287 -8.42 2.87 -0.84
CA LEU A 287 -7.65 3.61 0.16
C LEU A 287 -7.03 4.90 -0.38
N HIS A 288 -6.57 4.88 -1.64
CA HIS A 288 -5.83 6.00 -2.23
C HIS A 288 -6.37 6.45 -3.60
N GLY A 289 -7.39 5.77 -4.14
CA GLY A 289 -8.02 6.16 -5.40
C GLY A 289 -7.07 6.15 -6.61
N LEU A 290 -6.06 5.28 -6.59
CA LEU A 290 -5.14 5.02 -7.70
C LEU A 290 -5.27 3.57 -8.15
N THR A 291 -5.06 3.32 -9.44
CA THR A 291 -4.93 1.96 -9.97
C THR A 291 -3.54 1.38 -9.66
N ASP A 292 -3.37 0.05 -9.74
CA ASP A 292 -2.06 -0.58 -9.50
C ASP A 292 -0.99 -0.08 -10.48
N LYS A 293 -1.38 0.21 -11.74
CA LYS A 293 -0.50 0.79 -12.75
C LYS A 293 -0.05 2.20 -12.38
N GLU A 294 -0.98 3.05 -11.95
CA GLU A 294 -0.66 4.41 -11.47
C GLU A 294 0.26 4.34 -10.25
N LEU A 295 0.03 3.40 -9.35
CA LEU A 295 0.82 3.27 -8.13
C LEU A 295 2.26 2.80 -8.41
N VAL A 296 2.47 1.96 -9.42
CA VAL A 296 3.82 1.59 -9.89
C VAL A 296 4.57 2.83 -10.41
N ILE A 297 3.89 3.70 -11.16
CA ILE A 297 4.49 4.95 -11.69
C ILE A 297 4.89 5.88 -10.54
N VAL A 298 4.00 6.08 -9.58
CA VAL A 298 4.28 6.88 -8.37
C VAL A 298 5.47 6.31 -7.61
N ARG A 299 5.52 4.98 -7.41
CA ARG A 299 6.66 4.32 -6.74
C ARG A 299 7.98 4.50 -7.48
N GLN A 300 7.97 4.49 -8.81
CA GLN A 300 9.17 4.75 -9.60
C GLN A 300 9.66 6.18 -9.37
N LYS A 301 8.78 7.18 -9.43
CA LYS A 301 9.15 8.59 -9.16
C LYS A 301 9.67 8.78 -7.72
N VAL A 302 9.09 8.07 -6.75
CA VAL A 302 9.61 8.05 -5.37
C VAL A 302 11.03 7.49 -5.32
N ALA A 303 11.29 6.37 -6.00
CA ALA A 303 12.62 5.76 -6.03
C ALA A 303 13.66 6.71 -6.65
N ASP A 304 13.32 7.35 -7.77
CA ASP A 304 14.19 8.32 -8.45
C ASP A 304 14.47 9.54 -7.55
N TYR A 305 13.45 10.04 -6.86
CA TYR A 305 13.59 11.17 -5.93
C TYR A 305 14.48 10.81 -4.72
N ILE A 306 14.31 9.62 -4.15
CA ILE A 306 15.16 9.15 -3.05
C ILE A 306 16.61 9.00 -3.50
N ALA A 307 16.85 8.41 -4.68
CA ALA A 307 18.20 8.29 -5.24
C ALA A 307 18.84 9.68 -5.44
N HIS A 308 18.06 10.68 -5.86
CA HIS A 308 18.52 12.06 -5.98
C HIS A 308 18.90 12.69 -4.63
N LEU A 309 18.10 12.47 -3.58
CA LEU A 309 18.43 12.94 -2.22
C LEU A 309 19.71 12.29 -1.68
N GLU A 310 19.84 10.98 -1.85
CA GLU A 310 21.04 10.24 -1.43
C GLU A 310 22.29 10.72 -2.18
N SER A 311 22.17 11.05 -3.48
CA SER A 311 23.27 11.62 -4.28
C SER A 311 23.75 12.99 -3.78
N LYS A 312 22.89 13.74 -3.08
CA LYS A 312 23.22 15.02 -2.44
C LYS A 312 23.79 14.88 -1.04
N GLY A 313 23.97 13.65 -0.55
CA GLY A 313 24.48 13.39 0.79
C GLY A 313 23.42 13.46 1.88
N GLU A 314 22.12 13.42 1.54
CA GLU A 314 21.02 13.33 2.50
C GLU A 314 20.56 11.87 2.63
N PRO A 315 20.99 11.12 3.67
CA PRO A 315 20.59 9.74 3.85
C PRO A 315 19.10 9.63 4.20
N VAL A 316 18.35 8.85 3.42
CA VAL A 316 16.91 8.65 3.60
C VAL A 316 16.67 7.40 4.45
N ASN A 317 16.30 7.59 5.72
CA ASN A 317 15.87 6.49 6.59
C ASN A 317 14.44 6.01 6.23
N ASP A 318 14.02 4.87 6.80
CA ASP A 318 12.72 4.26 6.51
C ASP A 318 11.52 5.18 6.78
N PHE A 319 11.62 6.06 7.77
CA PHE A 319 10.57 7.03 8.10
C PHE A 319 10.47 8.14 7.04
N HIS A 320 11.61 8.69 6.63
CA HIS A 320 11.68 9.69 5.56
C HIS A 320 11.17 9.09 4.24
N ARG A 321 11.54 7.85 3.93
CA ARG A 321 11.01 7.10 2.78
C ARG A 321 9.47 7.01 2.80
N LYS A 322 8.87 6.63 3.93
CA LYS A 322 7.41 6.51 4.06
C LYS A 322 6.69 7.87 3.93
N ASN A 323 7.30 8.95 4.42
CA ASN A 323 6.75 10.31 4.23
C ASN A 323 6.80 10.75 2.76
N ILE A 324 7.89 10.46 2.05
CA ILE A 324 8.02 10.71 0.61
C ILE A 324 6.96 9.91 -0.15
N GLU A 325 6.78 8.63 0.17
CA GLU A 325 5.76 7.78 -0.45
C GLU A 325 4.34 8.33 -0.26
N ASN A 326 3.97 8.69 0.97
CA ASN A 326 2.65 9.26 1.26
C ASN A 326 2.42 10.58 0.52
N LYS A 327 3.45 11.44 0.46
CA LYS A 327 3.38 12.71 -0.28
C LYS A 327 3.23 12.47 -1.78
N ALA A 328 4.01 11.57 -2.36
CA ALA A 328 3.97 11.26 -3.78
C ALA A 328 2.63 10.65 -4.21
N ILE A 329 2.00 9.83 -3.35
CA ILE A 329 0.65 9.30 -3.57
C ILE A 329 -0.39 10.43 -3.54
N ALA A 330 -0.33 11.30 -2.53
CA ALA A 330 -1.28 12.40 -2.38
C ALA A 330 -1.18 13.41 -3.54
N GLU A 331 0.04 13.72 -3.97
CA GLU A 331 0.34 14.66 -5.07
C GLU A 331 0.40 13.98 -6.44
N ARG A 332 0.10 12.68 -6.54
CA ARG A 332 0.00 11.93 -7.81
C ARG A 332 1.24 12.05 -8.71
N TRP A 333 2.43 11.98 -8.12
CA TRP A 333 3.68 12.21 -8.82
C TRP A 333 3.84 11.35 -10.08
N GLY A 334 4.12 12.02 -11.21
CA GLY A 334 4.38 11.39 -12.50
C GLY A 334 3.14 10.92 -13.28
N LEU A 335 1.93 11.09 -12.72
CA LEU A 335 0.71 10.69 -13.45
C LEU A 335 0.34 11.65 -14.57
N ASP A 336 0.69 12.93 -14.47
CA ASP A 336 0.41 13.91 -15.53
C ASP A 336 1.12 13.53 -16.84
N GLU A 337 2.42 13.20 -16.76
CA GLU A 337 3.21 12.70 -17.88
C GLU A 337 2.64 11.39 -18.46
N TYR A 338 2.15 10.50 -17.58
CA TYR A 338 1.54 9.24 -17.99
C TYR A 338 0.23 9.43 -18.77
N TYR A 339 -0.66 10.31 -18.28
CA TYR A 339 -1.92 10.60 -18.96
C TYR A 339 -1.70 11.31 -20.30
N GLU A 340 -0.72 12.20 -20.39
CA GLU A 340 -0.35 12.80 -21.68
C GLU A 340 0.12 11.76 -22.69
N GLN A 341 0.90 10.75 -22.26
CA GLN A 341 1.35 9.67 -23.13
C GLN A 341 0.20 8.79 -23.61
N LEU A 342 -0.75 8.46 -22.72
CA LEU A 342 -1.95 7.70 -23.08
C LEU A 342 -2.79 8.46 -24.12
N GLN A 343 -3.01 9.75 -23.90
CA GLN A 343 -3.77 10.59 -24.84
C GLN A 343 -3.10 10.65 -26.21
N LYS A 344 -1.76 10.81 -26.26
CA LYS A 344 -1.01 10.80 -27.52
C LYS A 344 -1.14 9.46 -28.24
N ALA A 345 -0.99 8.34 -27.51
CA ALA A 345 -1.12 7.00 -28.08
C ALA A 345 -2.54 6.73 -28.61
N GLU A 346 -3.58 7.20 -27.92
CA GLU A 346 -4.96 7.07 -28.39
C GLU A 346 -5.23 7.89 -29.64
N ASN A 347 -4.74 9.14 -29.68
CA ASN A 347 -4.86 10.00 -30.86
C ASN A 347 -4.15 9.38 -32.07
N GLU A 348 -2.95 8.82 -31.89
CA GLU A 348 -2.23 8.09 -32.94
C GLU A 348 -2.98 6.85 -33.41
N ARG A 349 -3.58 6.09 -32.48
CA ARG A 349 -4.40 4.92 -32.81
C ARG A 349 -5.62 5.32 -33.63
N LEU A 350 -6.29 6.41 -33.27
CA LEU A 350 -7.45 6.93 -33.98
C LEU A 350 -7.07 7.37 -35.39
N ALA A 351 -5.97 8.11 -35.53
CA ALA A 351 -5.45 8.53 -36.84
C ALA A 351 -5.12 7.34 -37.75
N ARG A 352 -4.48 6.28 -37.22
CA ARG A 352 -4.20 5.05 -37.97
C ARG A 352 -5.49 4.33 -38.40
N LYS A 353 -6.49 4.30 -37.53
CA LYS A 353 -7.79 3.67 -37.84
C LYS A 353 -8.51 4.42 -38.95
N GLU A 354 -8.55 5.76 -38.89
CA GLU A 354 -9.12 6.60 -39.92
C GLU A 354 -8.40 6.42 -41.26
N GLN A 355 -7.07 6.39 -41.25
CA GLN A 355 -6.28 6.16 -42.47
C GLN A 355 -6.60 4.79 -43.09
N ALA A 356 -6.62 3.72 -42.29
CA ALA A 356 -6.95 2.38 -42.77
C ALA A 356 -8.41 2.24 -43.24
N GLU A 357 -9.32 3.08 -42.75
CA GLU A 357 -10.70 3.13 -43.24
C GLU A 357 -10.80 3.88 -44.58
N ARG A 358 -10.07 4.99 -44.74
CA ARG A 358 -9.95 5.70 -46.04
C ARG A 358 -9.34 4.80 -47.11
N GLU A 359 -8.24 4.11 -46.81
CA GLU A 359 -7.59 3.18 -47.74
C GLU A 359 -8.54 2.04 -48.15
N ARG A 360 -9.29 1.46 -47.21
CA ARG A 360 -10.32 0.45 -47.51
C ARG A 360 -11.44 0.99 -48.38
N GLN A 361 -11.92 2.21 -48.13
CA GLN A 361 -12.95 2.84 -48.97
C GLN A 361 -12.45 3.10 -50.39
N GLU A 362 -11.20 3.56 -50.55
CA GLU A 362 -10.58 3.74 -51.86
C GLU A 362 -10.41 2.41 -52.61
N GLU A 363 -10.00 1.34 -51.94
CA GLU A 363 -9.91 0.00 -52.56
C GLU A 363 -11.28 -0.52 -52.98
N LEU A 364 -12.30 -0.37 -52.13
CA LEU A 364 -13.68 -0.74 -52.46
C LEU A 364 -14.22 0.06 -53.65
N ALA A 365 -13.95 1.36 -53.70
CA ALA A 365 -14.34 2.22 -54.82
C ALA A 365 -13.65 1.78 -56.12
N LYS A 366 -12.33 1.54 -56.09
CA LYS A 366 -11.57 1.01 -57.25
C LYS A 366 -12.09 -0.35 -57.70
N LYS A 367 -12.46 -1.23 -56.77
CA LYS A 367 -13.01 -2.55 -57.08
C LYS A 367 -14.40 -2.45 -57.70
N ALA A 368 -15.29 -1.63 -57.13
CA ALA A 368 -16.63 -1.39 -57.66
C ALA A 368 -16.57 -0.75 -59.06
N GLU A 369 -15.63 0.17 -59.29
CA GLU A 369 -15.40 0.77 -60.61
C GLU A 369 -14.94 -0.28 -61.64
N ARG A 370 -14.00 -1.17 -61.27
CA ARG A 370 -13.58 -2.29 -62.12
C ARG A 370 -14.73 -3.24 -62.44
N GLU A 371 -15.50 -3.64 -61.43
CA GLU A 371 -16.67 -4.52 -61.62
C GLU A 371 -17.73 -3.87 -62.51
N ARG A 372 -17.97 -2.56 -62.35
CA ARG A 372 -18.85 -1.80 -63.24
C ARG A 372 -18.34 -1.79 -64.68
N GLN A 373 -17.06 -1.47 -64.89
CA GLN A 373 -16.44 -1.47 -66.21
C GLN A 373 -16.49 -2.86 -66.87
N GLU A 374 -16.28 -3.94 -66.10
CA GLU A 374 -16.40 -5.32 -66.58
C GLU A 374 -17.84 -5.72 -66.89
N SER A 375 -18.82 -5.27 -66.10
CA SER A 375 -20.25 -5.49 -66.36
C SER A 375 -20.71 -4.77 -67.61
N GLU A 376 -20.37 -3.48 -67.75
CA GLU A 376 -20.55 -2.71 -68.98
C GLU A 376 -19.82 -3.38 -70.15
N ASN A 377 -18.72 -4.11 -69.89
CA ASN A 377 -18.00 -4.88 -70.88
C ASN A 377 -18.73 -6.10 -71.40
N LYS A 378 -19.20 -6.94 -70.50
CA LYS A 378 -20.01 -8.09 -70.88
C LYS A 378 -21.30 -7.65 -71.56
N ALA A 379 -21.96 -6.60 -71.07
CA ALA A 379 -23.20 -6.09 -71.66
C ALA A 379 -23.00 -5.60 -73.10
N PHE A 380 -21.94 -4.83 -73.36
CA PHE A 380 -21.64 -4.37 -74.71
C PHE A 380 -21.32 -5.53 -75.67
N ILE A 381 -20.49 -6.49 -75.25
CA ILE A 381 -20.16 -7.65 -76.08
C ILE A 381 -21.42 -8.46 -76.41
N ALA A 382 -22.25 -8.73 -75.40
CA ALA A 382 -23.51 -9.46 -75.58
C ALA A 382 -24.47 -8.72 -76.50
N TYR A 383 -24.57 -7.39 -76.39
CA TYR A 383 -25.39 -6.57 -77.30
C TYR A 383 -24.89 -6.67 -78.74
N PHE A 384 -23.59 -6.47 -78.97
CA PHE A 384 -23.00 -6.60 -80.30
C PHE A 384 -23.22 -8.00 -80.90
N GLU A 385 -22.99 -9.06 -80.12
CA GLU A 385 -23.14 -10.45 -80.56
C GLU A 385 -24.61 -10.86 -80.79
N SER A 386 -25.57 -10.15 -80.18
CA SER A 386 -27.00 -10.36 -80.43
C SER A 386 -27.49 -9.78 -81.75
N LEU A 387 -26.73 -8.88 -82.39
CA LEU A 387 -27.09 -8.27 -83.67
C LEU A 387 -27.04 -9.31 -84.81
N PRO A 388 -27.84 -9.17 -85.87
CA PRO A 388 -27.73 -10.02 -87.05
C PRO A 388 -26.35 -9.96 -87.69
N GLN A 389 -25.87 -11.07 -88.27
CA GLN A 389 -24.51 -11.17 -88.82
C GLN A 389 -24.17 -10.09 -89.87
N GLY A 390 -25.15 -9.69 -90.68
CA GLY A 390 -24.98 -8.61 -91.66
C GLY A 390 -24.68 -7.26 -91.00
N GLU A 391 -25.30 -7.00 -89.86
CA GLU A 391 -25.14 -5.75 -89.11
C GLU A 391 -23.82 -5.71 -88.34
N GLN A 392 -23.40 -6.85 -87.76
CA GLN A 392 -22.08 -6.99 -87.14
C GLN A 392 -20.96 -6.71 -88.15
N ASN A 393 -21.07 -7.25 -89.37
CA ASN A 393 -20.08 -7.03 -90.43
C ASN A 393 -20.03 -5.57 -90.90
N ARG A 394 -21.20 -4.91 -90.98
CA ARG A 394 -21.30 -3.48 -91.28
C ARG A 394 -20.57 -2.63 -90.24
N ILE A 395 -20.87 -2.86 -88.96
CA ILE A 395 -20.26 -2.12 -87.84
C ILE A 395 -18.74 -2.35 -87.80
N ILE A 396 -18.26 -3.59 -87.97
CA ILE A 396 -16.81 -3.88 -88.04
C ILE A 396 -16.17 -3.15 -89.22
N GLY A 397 -16.84 -3.08 -90.36
CA GLY A 397 -16.37 -2.32 -91.53
C GLY A 397 -16.22 -0.83 -91.23
N GLU A 398 -17.25 -0.21 -90.66
CA GLU A 398 -17.28 1.21 -90.31
C GLU A 398 -16.26 1.58 -89.23
N VAL A 399 -16.07 0.74 -88.21
CA VAL A 399 -15.00 0.92 -87.21
C VAL A 399 -13.62 0.83 -87.86
N GLY A 400 -13.44 -0.11 -88.81
CA GLY A 400 -12.18 -0.24 -89.55
C GLY A 400 -11.83 0.99 -90.39
N GLU A 401 -12.82 1.60 -91.05
CA GLU A 401 -12.64 2.86 -91.78
C GLU A 401 -12.34 4.02 -90.82
N MET A 402 -13.06 4.10 -89.69
CA MET A 402 -12.84 5.14 -88.67
C MET A 402 -11.41 5.08 -88.11
N ILE A 403 -10.91 3.87 -87.82
CA ILE A 403 -9.53 3.67 -87.34
C ILE A 403 -8.52 4.11 -88.40
N ARG A 404 -8.75 3.74 -89.67
CA ARG A 404 -7.84 4.09 -90.78
C ARG A 404 -7.75 5.60 -90.99
N GLN A 405 -8.86 6.32 -90.81
CA GLN A 405 -8.93 7.76 -91.07
C GLN A 405 -8.49 8.61 -89.87
N SER A 406 -8.90 8.24 -88.65
CA SER A 406 -8.79 9.12 -87.48
C SER A 406 -7.92 8.56 -86.35
N TYR A 407 -7.69 7.24 -86.31
CA TYR A 407 -6.96 6.61 -85.21
C TYR A 407 -5.92 5.56 -85.67
N PRO A 408 -4.95 5.94 -86.51
CA PRO A 408 -4.02 5.00 -87.16
C PRO A 408 -3.19 4.16 -86.17
N VAL A 409 -3.02 4.64 -84.93
CA VAL A 409 -2.31 3.92 -83.85
C VAL A 409 -3.00 2.59 -83.50
N TYR A 410 -4.33 2.49 -83.66
CA TYR A 410 -5.07 1.26 -83.37
C TYR A 410 -5.14 0.30 -84.56
N GLN A 411 -4.63 0.66 -85.74
CA GLN A 411 -4.78 -0.13 -86.98
C GLN A 411 -4.21 -1.55 -86.85
N SER A 412 -2.99 -1.68 -86.32
CA SER A 412 -2.34 -2.98 -86.15
C SER A 412 -3.07 -3.88 -85.16
N ILE A 413 -3.61 -3.28 -84.08
CA ILE A 413 -4.39 -3.97 -83.06
C ILE A 413 -5.73 -4.41 -83.66
N PHE A 414 -6.41 -3.53 -84.38
CA PHE A 414 -7.70 -3.82 -84.99
C PHE A 414 -7.61 -4.96 -86.00
N GLU A 415 -6.65 -4.92 -86.94
CA GLU A 415 -6.51 -5.98 -87.95
C GLU A 415 -6.18 -7.32 -87.31
N LYS A 416 -5.30 -7.36 -86.30
CA LYS A 416 -5.00 -8.59 -85.55
C LYS A 416 -6.26 -9.16 -84.88
N ASN A 417 -6.98 -8.34 -84.10
CA ASN A 417 -8.19 -8.81 -83.41
C ASN A 417 -9.33 -9.15 -84.38
N LYS A 418 -9.39 -8.51 -85.55
CA LYS A 418 -10.34 -8.82 -86.62
C LYS A 418 -10.09 -10.19 -87.23
N THR A 419 -8.83 -10.55 -87.49
CA THR A 419 -8.48 -11.90 -87.97
C THR A 419 -8.85 -13.01 -87.00
N GLU A 420 -8.86 -12.71 -85.70
CA GLU A 420 -9.24 -13.63 -84.62
C GLU A 420 -10.75 -13.56 -84.27
N SER A 421 -11.55 -12.78 -85.01
CA SER A 421 -12.98 -12.53 -84.73
C SER A 421 -13.27 -11.98 -83.32
N ASN A 422 -12.31 -11.22 -82.77
CA ASN A 422 -12.35 -10.69 -81.40
C ASN A 422 -12.23 -9.16 -81.33
N ALA A 423 -12.32 -8.45 -82.47
CA ALA A 423 -12.17 -6.99 -82.54
C ALA A 423 -13.12 -6.23 -81.61
N HIS A 424 -14.40 -6.66 -81.54
CA HIS A 424 -15.42 -6.08 -80.66
C HIS A 424 -15.22 -6.41 -79.17
N LYS A 425 -14.42 -7.44 -78.85
CA LYS A 425 -14.09 -7.85 -77.48
C LYS A 425 -12.89 -7.10 -76.90
N ASN A 426 -12.12 -6.41 -77.73
CA ASN A 426 -10.96 -5.67 -77.28
C ASN A 426 -11.38 -4.36 -76.61
N GLN A 427 -11.02 -4.21 -75.32
CA GLN A 427 -11.40 -3.04 -74.52
C GLN A 427 -10.84 -1.71 -75.09
N MET A 428 -9.70 -1.73 -75.77
CA MET A 428 -9.09 -0.52 -76.36
C MET A 428 -9.83 -0.01 -77.60
N LEU A 429 -10.56 -0.88 -78.31
CA LEU A 429 -11.28 -0.54 -79.54
C LEU A 429 -12.75 -0.19 -79.29
N ARG A 430 -13.23 -0.50 -78.10
CA ARG A 430 -14.63 -0.41 -77.70
C ARG A 430 -15.28 0.96 -77.87
N SER A 431 -14.60 2.04 -77.50
CA SER A 431 -15.17 3.39 -77.62
C SER A 431 -15.52 3.70 -79.07
N LEU A 432 -14.73 3.21 -80.01
CA LEU A 432 -14.96 3.35 -81.46
C LEU A 432 -16.16 2.52 -81.92
N PHE A 433 -16.29 1.27 -81.44
CA PHE A 433 -17.47 0.47 -81.71
C PHE A 433 -18.75 1.10 -81.14
N LYS A 434 -18.72 1.58 -79.89
CA LYS A 434 -19.83 2.30 -79.25
C LYS A 434 -20.22 3.54 -80.05
N GLN A 435 -19.24 4.32 -80.50
CA GLN A 435 -19.45 5.50 -81.33
C GLN A 435 -20.14 5.18 -82.67
N VAL A 436 -19.72 4.11 -83.35
CA VAL A 436 -20.35 3.65 -84.60
C VAL A 436 -21.77 3.13 -84.36
N MET A 437 -21.98 2.44 -83.24
CA MET A 437 -23.30 1.90 -82.86
C MET A 437 -24.25 2.96 -82.28
N GLY A 438 -23.75 4.15 -81.93
CA GLY A 438 -24.53 5.23 -81.34
C GLY A 438 -24.97 4.99 -79.89
N VAL A 439 -24.17 4.25 -79.09
CA VAL A 439 -24.52 3.81 -77.72
C VAL A 439 -23.50 4.25 -76.67
#